data_AF-A0A844DG17-F1
#
_entry.id   AF-A0A844DG17-F1
#
_cell.length_a   1.000
_cell.length_b   1.000
_cell.length_c   1.000
_cell.angle_alpha   90.00
_cell.angle_beta   90.00
_cell.angle_gamma   90.00
#
_symmetry.space_group_name_H-M   'P 1'
#
loop_
_entity.id
_entity.type
_entity.pdbx_description
1 polymer ?
#
loop_
_entity_poly.entity_id
_entity_poly.type
_entity_poly.pdbx_seq_one_letter_code
_entity_poly.pdbx_strand_id
1 'polypeptide(L)'
;MWHKFNPNPRGSSVGDCAVRAVAAATGQSWEQAYIGLAMMGYALGDMPSANRTWGAYLQKRGFKRRLVEADCSTCYTVEDFAREYPRGIYVLGCSGHVLAVVNGEWIDSWDSGAECPIYYWYKED
;
A
#
# COMPACT_ATOMS: atom_id res chain seq x y z
N MET A 1 8.66 8.66 -9.15
CA MET A 1 9.11 9.78 -8.29
C MET A 1 8.43 9.65 -6.93
N TRP A 2 9.08 10.04 -5.84
CA TRP A 2 8.45 10.06 -4.52
C TRP A 2 7.45 11.21 -4.38
N HIS A 3 6.27 10.93 -3.84
CA HIS A 3 5.31 11.94 -3.41
C HIS A 3 5.06 11.84 -1.90
N LYS A 4 5.36 12.92 -1.16
CA LYS A 4 5.14 12.99 0.28
C LYS A 4 3.65 12.96 0.60
N PHE A 5 3.23 11.98 1.39
CA PHE A 5 1.83 11.79 1.77
C PHE A 5 1.71 11.31 3.23
N ASN A 6 1.28 12.22 4.10
CA ASN A 6 0.88 11.89 5.47
C ASN A 6 -0.51 12.46 5.76
N PRO A 7 -1.59 11.76 5.38
CA PRO A 7 -2.96 12.22 5.57
C PRO A 7 -3.46 11.98 7.01
N ASN A 8 -2.61 11.53 7.93
CA ASN A 8 -2.99 11.36 9.33
C ASN A 8 -3.57 12.69 9.87
N PRO A 9 -4.74 12.69 10.53
CA PRO A 9 -5.43 13.92 10.94
C PRO A 9 -4.65 14.78 11.95
N ARG A 10 -3.62 14.20 12.57
CA ARG A 10 -2.71 14.88 13.49
C ARG A 10 -1.32 15.10 12.88
N GLY A 11 -1.12 14.76 11.61
CA GLY A 11 0.18 14.79 10.94
C GLY A 11 1.24 13.89 11.60
N SER A 12 0.81 12.95 12.44
CA SER A 12 1.70 12.11 13.23
C SER A 12 2.29 10.98 12.38
N SER A 13 3.51 10.56 12.71
CA SER A 13 4.14 9.36 12.12
C SER A 13 3.96 8.19 13.08
N VAL A 14 2.96 7.34 12.81
CA VAL A 14 2.61 6.19 13.64
C VAL A 14 2.57 4.91 12.78
N GLY A 15 2.22 3.77 13.38
CA GLY A 15 2.07 2.48 12.69
C GLY A 15 0.82 2.39 11.79
N ASP A 16 0.55 3.41 10.98
CA ASP A 16 -0.64 3.54 10.12
C ASP A 16 -0.34 3.37 8.62
N CYS A 17 0.79 2.75 8.25
CA CYS A 17 1.20 2.57 6.86
C CYS A 17 0.11 1.88 6.01
N ALA A 18 -0.56 0.84 6.54
CA ALA A 18 -1.67 0.19 5.86
C ALA A 18 -2.85 1.15 5.60
N VAL A 19 -3.16 2.04 6.54
CA VAL A 19 -4.23 3.04 6.39
C VAL A 19 -3.86 4.06 5.32
N ARG A 20 -2.63 4.59 5.37
CA ARG A 20 -2.14 5.59 4.39
C ARG A 20 -2.06 5.02 2.99
N ALA A 21 -1.55 3.79 2.83
CA ALA A 21 -1.47 3.11 1.55
C ALA A 21 -2.86 2.86 0.94
N VAL A 22 -3.82 2.39 1.76
CA VAL A 22 -5.21 2.22 1.31
C VAL A 22 -5.85 3.56 0.95
N ALA A 23 -5.66 4.61 1.76
CA ALA A 23 -6.16 5.94 1.47
C ALA A 23 -5.64 6.46 0.12
N ALA A 24 -4.32 6.37 -0.11
CA ALA A 24 -3.69 6.77 -1.37
C ALA A 24 -4.23 5.98 -2.57
N ALA A 25 -4.31 4.65 -2.47
CA ALA A 25 -4.72 3.80 -3.59
C ALA A 25 -6.23 3.90 -3.91
N THR A 26 -7.07 4.31 -2.96
CA THR A 26 -8.52 4.36 -3.14
C THR A 26 -9.08 5.77 -3.28
N GLY A 27 -8.26 6.81 -3.10
CA GLY A 27 -8.70 8.20 -3.04
C GLY A 27 -9.54 8.53 -1.79
N GLN A 28 -9.50 7.67 -0.77
CA GLN A 28 -10.21 7.87 0.50
C GLN A 28 -9.44 8.82 1.42
N SER A 29 -10.17 9.46 2.35
CA SER A 29 -9.52 10.12 3.50
C SER A 29 -8.88 9.08 4.43
N TRP A 30 -7.97 9.53 5.30
CA TRP A 30 -7.37 8.65 6.30
C TRP A 30 -8.43 8.03 7.21
N GLU A 31 -9.43 8.79 7.65
CA GLU A 31 -10.52 8.31 8.51
C GLU A 31 -11.40 7.28 7.81
N GLN A 32 -11.72 7.50 6.53
CA GLN A 32 -12.50 6.55 5.74
C GLN A 32 -11.76 5.22 5.58
N ALA A 33 -10.46 5.28 5.29
CA ALA A 33 -9.61 4.10 5.22
C ALA A 33 -9.50 3.41 6.59
N TYR A 34 -9.27 4.18 7.66
CA TYR A 34 -9.15 3.66 9.04
C TYR A 34 -10.41 2.91 9.48
N ILE A 35 -11.58 3.54 9.38
CA ILE A 35 -12.86 2.94 9.74
C ILE A 35 -13.11 1.70 8.88
N GLY A 36 -12.82 1.78 7.58
CA GLY A 36 -12.94 0.66 6.66
C GLY A 36 -12.11 -0.56 7.07
N LEU A 37 -10.83 -0.35 7.41
CA LEU A 37 -9.94 -1.41 7.86
C LEU A 37 -10.32 -1.92 9.26
N ALA A 38 -10.77 -1.05 10.16
CA ALA A 38 -11.26 -1.44 11.48
C ALA A 38 -12.48 -2.36 11.40
N MET A 39 -13.46 -2.02 10.56
CA MET A 39 -14.63 -2.87 10.33
C MET A 39 -14.26 -4.20 9.67
N MET A 40 -13.32 -4.19 8.73
CA MET A 40 -12.82 -5.43 8.12
C MET A 40 -12.11 -6.31 9.14
N GLY A 41 -11.26 -5.72 9.98
CA GLY A 41 -10.55 -6.42 11.06
C GLY A 41 -11.53 -7.03 12.06
N TYR A 42 -12.53 -6.27 12.50
CA TYR A 42 -13.62 -6.76 13.34
C TYR A 42 -14.33 -7.97 12.73
N ALA A 43 -14.71 -7.89 11.45
CA ALA A 43 -15.39 -8.99 10.76
C ALA A 43 -14.52 -10.24 10.59
N LEU A 44 -13.20 -10.09 10.51
CA LEU A 44 -12.24 -11.19 10.34
C LEU A 44 -11.66 -11.71 11.66
N GLY A 45 -11.90 -11.01 12.78
CA GLY A 45 -11.27 -11.28 14.07
C GLY A 45 -9.76 -11.00 14.06
N ASP A 46 -9.31 -9.98 13.35
CA ASP A 46 -7.88 -9.66 13.12
C ASP A 46 -7.61 -8.15 13.25
N MET A 47 -6.34 -7.76 13.36
CA MET A 47 -5.94 -6.36 13.48
C MET A 47 -6.16 -5.59 12.17
N PRO A 48 -6.53 -4.29 12.23
CA PRO A 48 -6.70 -3.47 11.03
C PRO A 48 -5.45 -3.40 10.15
N SER A 49 -4.27 -3.48 10.76
CA SER A 49 -2.96 -3.43 10.11
C SER A 49 -2.48 -4.79 9.57
N ALA A 50 -3.16 -5.89 9.88
CA ALA A 50 -2.73 -7.21 9.44
C ALA A 50 -2.84 -7.36 7.91
N ASN A 51 -1.86 -8.04 7.28
CA ASN A 51 -1.82 -8.32 5.83
C ASN A 51 -3.10 -8.96 5.30
N ARG A 52 -3.72 -9.82 6.12
CA ARG A 52 -5.00 -10.45 5.81
C ARG A 52 -6.14 -9.42 5.74
N THR A 53 -6.18 -8.48 6.68
CA THR A 53 -7.26 -7.51 6.83
C THR A 53 -7.27 -6.48 5.72
N TRP A 54 -6.18 -5.75 5.53
CA TRP A 54 -6.13 -4.74 4.48
C TRP A 54 -6.12 -5.37 3.08
N GLY A 55 -5.56 -6.57 2.93
CA GLY A 55 -5.68 -7.36 1.70
C GLY A 55 -7.13 -7.71 1.36
N ALA A 56 -7.91 -8.21 2.32
CA ALA A 56 -9.34 -8.47 2.12
C ALA A 56 -10.13 -7.20 1.80
N TYR A 57 -9.76 -6.07 2.41
CA TYR A 57 -10.37 -4.76 2.12
C TYR A 57 -10.13 -4.30 0.68
N LEU A 58 -8.92 -4.47 0.17
CA LEU A 58 -8.57 -4.19 -1.23
C LEU A 58 -9.26 -5.16 -2.19
N GLN A 59 -9.28 -6.45 -1.86
CA GLN A 59 -9.95 -7.48 -2.67
C GLN A 59 -11.44 -7.16 -2.89
N LYS A 60 -12.16 -6.75 -1.84
CA LYS A 60 -13.57 -6.31 -1.95
C LYS A 60 -13.77 -5.07 -2.84
N ARG A 61 -12.70 -4.37 -3.19
CA ARG A 61 -12.69 -3.19 -4.07
C ARG A 61 -12.17 -3.48 -5.48
N GLY A 62 -12.06 -4.76 -5.84
CA GLY A 62 -11.65 -5.21 -7.16
C GLY A 62 -10.14 -5.28 -7.35
N PHE A 63 -9.34 -5.09 -6.30
CA PHE A 63 -7.90 -5.33 -6.40
C PHE A 63 -7.61 -6.83 -6.46
N LYS A 64 -6.62 -7.20 -7.27
CA LYS A 64 -6.05 -8.54 -7.37
C LYS A 64 -4.64 -8.53 -6.78
N ARG A 65 -4.15 -9.68 -6.28
CA ARG A 65 -2.82 -9.79 -5.67
C ARG A 65 -1.86 -10.58 -6.57
N ARG A 66 -0.60 -10.14 -6.64
CA ARG A 66 0.53 -10.87 -7.26
C ARG A 66 1.75 -10.81 -6.36
N LEU A 67 2.62 -11.82 -6.48
CA LEU A 67 3.96 -11.78 -5.89
C LEU A 67 4.87 -10.94 -6.78
N VAL A 68 5.90 -10.36 -6.20
CA VAL A 68 6.99 -9.75 -6.97
C VAL A 68 7.90 -10.88 -7.46
N GLU A 69 8.09 -10.98 -8.77
CA GLU A 69 9.01 -11.92 -9.40
C GLU A 69 10.39 -11.26 -9.49
N ALA A 70 11.13 -11.23 -8.38
CA ALA A 70 12.50 -10.73 -8.35
C ALA A 70 13.48 -11.90 -8.37
N ASP A 71 14.50 -11.82 -9.24
CA ASP A 71 15.67 -12.67 -9.11
C ASP A 71 16.54 -12.20 -7.93
N CYS A 72 17.16 -13.13 -7.20
CA CYS A 72 17.97 -12.78 -6.03
C CYS A 72 19.32 -12.11 -6.39
N SER A 73 19.55 -11.74 -7.66
CA SER A 73 20.82 -11.14 -8.12
C SER A 73 20.89 -9.63 -7.88
N THR A 74 19.74 -8.95 -7.85
CA THR A 74 19.64 -7.52 -7.57
C THR A 74 18.42 -7.26 -6.69
N CYS A 75 18.57 -6.47 -5.63
CA CYS A 75 17.44 -6.08 -4.80
C CYS A 75 16.45 -5.28 -5.65
N TYR A 76 15.31 -5.88 -6.00
CA TYR A 76 14.23 -5.20 -6.70
C TYR A 76 13.53 -4.22 -5.75
N THR A 77 13.59 -2.93 -6.07
CA THR A 77 13.13 -1.86 -5.17
C THR A 77 11.75 -1.31 -5.55
N VAL A 78 11.14 -0.53 -4.66
CA VAL A 78 9.94 0.27 -4.96
C VAL A 78 10.19 1.21 -6.14
N GLU A 79 11.39 1.79 -6.24
CA GLU A 79 11.74 2.65 -7.37
C GLU A 79 11.75 1.88 -8.69
N ASP A 80 12.31 0.66 -8.70
CA ASP A 80 12.29 -0.22 -9.86
C ASP A 80 10.87 -0.60 -10.27
N PHE A 81 10.04 -0.97 -9.29
CA PHE A 81 8.62 -1.23 -9.50
C PHE A 81 7.92 -0.03 -10.13
N ALA A 82 8.10 1.17 -9.56
CA ALA A 82 7.46 2.38 -10.07
C ALA A 82 7.89 2.72 -11.51
N ARG A 83 9.14 2.41 -11.88
CA ARG A 83 9.67 2.60 -13.24
C ARG A 83 9.08 1.60 -14.24
N GLU A 84 8.90 0.35 -13.82
CA GLU A 84 8.34 -0.73 -14.63
C GLU A 84 6.82 -0.57 -14.83
N TYR A 85 6.12 -0.04 -13.82
CA TYR A 85 4.67 0.16 -13.82
C TYR A 85 4.29 1.65 -13.83
N PRO A 86 4.50 2.37 -14.97
CA PRO A 86 4.28 3.82 -15.05
C PRO A 86 2.79 4.22 -15.04
N ARG A 87 1.87 3.26 -15.09
CA ARG A 87 0.42 3.48 -15.08
C ARG A 87 -0.28 2.46 -14.19
N GLY A 88 -1.36 2.88 -13.55
CA GLY A 88 -2.21 2.05 -12.70
C GLY A 88 -2.06 2.37 -11.22
N ILE A 89 -2.81 1.62 -10.41
CA ILE A 89 -2.89 1.79 -8.95
C ILE A 89 -2.44 0.50 -8.28
N TYR A 90 -1.43 0.61 -7.43
CA TYR A 90 -0.81 -0.50 -6.74
C TYR A 90 -0.68 -0.25 -5.23
N VAL A 91 -0.81 -1.29 -4.43
CA VAL A 91 -0.46 -1.30 -3.00
C VAL A 91 0.60 -2.36 -2.77
N LEU A 92 1.80 -1.93 -2.38
CA LEU A 92 2.96 -2.79 -2.16
C LEU A 92 3.04 -3.23 -0.70
N GLY A 93 3.22 -4.53 -0.49
CA GLY A 93 3.58 -5.09 0.81
C GLY A 93 5.09 -5.38 0.86
N CYS A 94 5.80 -4.64 1.72
CA CYS A 94 7.22 -4.81 2.01
C CYS A 94 7.41 -5.50 3.37
N SER A 95 8.66 -5.76 3.76
CA SER A 95 8.97 -6.27 5.10
C SER A 95 8.69 -5.21 6.17
N GLY A 96 7.55 -5.32 6.86
CA GLY A 96 7.18 -4.41 7.94
C GLY A 96 6.59 -3.07 7.49
N HIS A 97 6.38 -2.88 6.18
CA HIS A 97 5.87 -1.62 5.61
C HIS A 97 4.88 -1.87 4.46
N VAL A 98 3.97 -0.91 4.26
CA VAL A 98 2.97 -0.92 3.18
C VAL A 98 2.87 0.47 2.60
N LEU A 99 2.89 0.58 1.27
CA LEU A 99 2.77 1.86 0.57
C LEU A 99 1.95 1.72 -0.72
N ALA A 100 1.55 2.84 -1.31
CA ALA A 100 0.90 2.87 -2.61
C ALA A 100 1.85 3.35 -3.70
N VAL A 101 1.68 2.83 -4.91
CA VAL A 101 2.24 3.38 -6.14
C VAL A 101 1.09 3.72 -7.08
N VAL A 102 1.02 4.95 -7.54
CA VAL A 102 -0.02 5.43 -8.47
C VAL A 102 0.67 6.07 -9.66
N ASN A 103 0.45 5.53 -10.85
CA ASN A 103 1.02 6.02 -12.11
C ASN A 103 2.55 6.26 -12.06
N GLY A 104 3.30 5.29 -11.53
CA GLY A 104 4.76 5.37 -11.41
C GLY A 104 5.29 6.30 -10.31
N GLU A 105 4.41 6.81 -9.44
CA GLU A 105 4.77 7.60 -8.28
C GLU A 105 4.48 6.82 -6.99
N TRP A 106 5.46 6.68 -6.11
CA TRP A 106 5.25 6.06 -4.80
C TRP A 106 4.83 7.13 -3.79
N ILE A 107 3.73 6.84 -3.11
CA ILE A 107 3.00 7.77 -2.24
C ILE A 107 3.17 7.30 -0.80
N ASP A 108 3.96 8.05 -0.03
CA ASP A 108 4.32 7.65 1.33
C ASP A 108 4.81 8.83 2.20
N SER A 109 4.86 8.63 3.52
CA SER A 109 5.25 9.68 4.47
C SER A 109 6.76 9.98 4.50
N TRP A 110 7.58 9.09 3.94
CA TRP A 110 9.01 9.28 3.68
C TRP A 110 9.37 8.69 2.31
N ASP A 111 10.57 9.00 1.82
CA ASP A 111 11.05 8.41 0.57
C ASP A 111 11.41 6.93 0.79
N SER A 112 10.45 6.04 0.52
CA SER A 112 10.56 4.59 0.66
C SER A 112 11.02 3.89 -0.62
N GLY A 113 11.64 4.62 -1.56
CA GLY A 113 12.06 4.09 -2.86
C GLY A 113 13.00 2.87 -2.78
N ALA A 114 13.82 2.78 -1.72
CA ALA A 114 14.76 1.68 -1.50
C ALA A 114 14.13 0.44 -0.82
N GLU A 115 12.87 0.49 -0.39
CA GLU A 115 12.18 -0.68 0.17
C GLU A 115 12.02 -1.78 -0.89
N CYS A 116 11.99 -3.03 -0.46
CA CYS A 116 11.88 -4.19 -1.34
C CYS A 116 10.46 -4.78 -1.25
N PRO A 117 9.59 -4.58 -2.26
CA PRO A 117 8.25 -5.15 -2.25
C PRO A 117 8.31 -6.67 -2.40
N ILE A 118 7.50 -7.38 -1.60
CA ILE A 118 7.38 -8.84 -1.61
C ILE A 118 6.19 -9.27 -2.49
N TYR A 119 5.12 -8.50 -2.42
CA TYR A 119 3.90 -8.69 -3.19
C TYR A 119 3.20 -7.36 -3.40
N TYR A 120 2.29 -7.32 -4.35
CA TYR A 120 1.49 -6.14 -4.64
C TYR A 120 0.05 -6.48 -4.91
N TRP A 121 -0.82 -5.54 -4.58
CA TRP A 121 -2.20 -5.49 -5.03
C TRP A 121 -2.32 -4.50 -6.17
N TYR A 122 -3.10 -4.82 -7.20
CA TYR A 122 -3.32 -3.95 -8.37
C TYR A 122 -4.79 -3.94 -8.74
N LYS A 123 -5.24 -2.84 -9.35
CA LYS A 123 -6.58 -2.73 -9.93
C LYS A 123 -6.46 -2.48 -11.42
N GLU A 124 -7.12 -3.32 -12.22
CA GLU A 124 -7.28 -3.10 -13.66
C GLU A 124 -8.31 -1.97 -13.88
N ASP A 125 -8.13 -1.17 -14.92
CA ASP A 125 -9.10 -0.16 -15.35
C ASP A 125 -10.43 -0.80 -15.79
#